data_AF-A0A7X7I730-F1
#
_entry.id   AF-A0A7X7I730-F1
#
_cell.length_a   1.000
_cell.length_b   1.000
_cell.length_c   1.000
_cell.angle_alpha   90.00
_cell.angle_beta   90.00
_cell.angle_gamma   90.00
#
_symmetry.space_group_name_H-M   'P 1'
#
loop_
_entity.id
_entity.type
_entity.pdbx_description
1 polymer ?
#
loop_
_entity_poly.entity_id
_entity_poly.type
_entity_poly.pdbx_seq_one_letter_code
_entity_poly.pdbx_strand_id
1 'polypeptide(L)' 'MKYRKMGSLPWEVSALGFGCMRLPTGGLLRGVNEKYAIEIIRHGIDCGIN' A
#
# COMPACT_ATOMS: atom_id res chain seq x y z
N MET A 1 -3.30 -4.48 -12.92
CA MET A 1 -2.06 -3.75 -12.52
C MET A 1 -1.07 -3.70 -13.68
N LYS A 2 -0.19 -2.68 -13.76
CA LYS A 2 0.99 -2.66 -14.66
C LYS A 2 2.25 -2.83 -13.80
N TYR A 3 3.23 -3.58 -14.28
CA TYR A 3 4.49 -3.84 -13.57
C TYR A 3 5.70 -3.28 -14.34
N ARG A 4 6.79 -2.99 -13.60
CA ARG A 4 8.06 -2.46 -14.12
C ARG A 4 9.22 -3.13 -13.40
N LYS A 5 10.34 -3.31 -14.10
CA LYS A 5 11.58 -3.79 -13.50
C LYS A 5 12.10 -2.79 -12.45
N MET A 6 12.47 -3.29 -11.28
CA MET A 6 13.03 -2.48 -10.20
C MET A 6 14.53 -2.21 -10.43
N GLY A 7 14.83 -1.31 -11.37
CA GLY A 7 16.21 -0.93 -11.68
C GLY A 7 17.08 -2.12 -12.10
N SER A 8 18.21 -2.32 -11.41
CA SER A 8 19.11 -3.46 -11.63
C SER A 8 18.67 -4.74 -10.94
N LEU A 9 17.64 -4.69 -10.09
CA LEU A 9 17.17 -5.86 -9.36
C LEU A 9 16.31 -6.77 -10.26
N PRO A 10 16.22 -8.08 -9.95
CA PRO A 10 15.46 -9.04 -10.75
C PRO A 10 13.94 -8.94 -10.53
N TRP A 11 13.45 -8.04 -9.68
CA TRP A 11 12.05 -7.93 -9.30
C TRP A 11 11.24 -7.07 -10.28
N GLU A 12 9.98 -7.45 -10.50
CA GLU A 12 8.98 -6.60 -11.13
C GLU A 12 8.01 -6.05 -10.07
N VAL A 13 7.97 -4.73 -9.95
CA VAL A 13 7.12 -4.01 -9.00
C VAL A 13 5.98 -3.32 -9.72
N SER A 14 4.86 -3.18 -9.01
CA SER A 14 3.71 -2.43 -9.47
C SER A 14 4.11 -1.00 -9.82
N ALA A 15 3.62 -0.48 -10.95
CA ALA A 15 3.94 0.88 -11.39
C ALA A 15 3.34 1.96 -10.46
N LEU A 16 2.40 1.57 -9.58
CA LEU A 16 1.76 2.39 -8.57
C LEU A 16 2.00 1.76 -7.20
N GLY A 17 2.70 2.48 -6.32
CA GLY A 17 2.91 2.07 -4.93
C GLY A 17 1.78 2.50 -4.00
N PHE A 18 1.66 1.80 -2.86
CA PHE A 18 0.74 2.18 -1.78
C PHE A 18 1.49 2.98 -0.71
N GLY A 19 1.21 4.29 -0.61
CA GLY A 19 1.83 5.16 0.38
C GLY A 19 1.20 5.03 1.77
N CYS A 20 2.00 4.78 2.81
CA CYS A 20 1.51 4.55 4.18
C CYS A 20 1.61 5.76 5.12
N MET A 21 1.99 6.95 4.65
CA MET A 21 2.15 8.14 5.51
C MET A 21 0.82 8.67 6.09
N ARG A 22 -0.32 8.33 5.49
CA ARG A 22 -1.66 8.77 5.90
C ARG A 22 -2.64 7.60 5.94
N LEU A 23 -2.26 6.52 6.62
CA LEU A 23 -3.20 5.43 6.88
C LEU A 23 -4.45 5.95 7.61
N PRO A 24 -5.60 5.25 7.49
CA PRO A 24 -6.81 5.62 8.21
C PRO A 24 -6.52 5.85 9.69
N THR A 25 -6.96 6.97 10.23
CA THR A 25 -6.82 7.30 11.66
C THR A 25 -8.18 7.41 12.31
N GLY A 26 -8.24 7.22 13.62
CA GLY A 26 -9.46 7.51 14.40
C GLY A 26 -9.72 9.02 14.60
N GLY A 27 -8.96 9.90 13.94
CA GLY A 27 -8.86 11.33 14.21
C GLY A 27 -7.44 11.77 14.52
N LEU A 28 -7.22 13.09 14.59
CA LEU A 28 -5.88 13.72 14.63
C LEU A 28 -4.97 13.21 15.78
N LEU A 29 -5.56 12.80 16.91
CA LEU A 29 -4.84 12.37 18.12
C LEU A 29 -5.00 10.88 18.45
N ARG A 30 -5.72 10.11 17.62
CA ARG A 30 -6.12 8.73 17.95
C ARG A 30 -5.25 7.65 17.29
N GLY A 31 -4.13 8.03 16.69
CA GLY A 31 -3.26 7.10 15.98
C GLY A 31 -3.94 6.42 14.79
N VAL A 32 -3.29 5.40 14.24
CA VAL A 32 -3.79 4.63 13.10
C VAL A 32 -4.97 3.76 13.55
N ASN A 33 -6.05 3.76 12.78
CA ASN A 33 -7.10 2.78 12.88
C ASN A 33 -6.65 1.51 12.15
N GLU A 34 -6.07 0.58 12.90
CA GLU A 34 -5.47 -0.64 12.36
C GLU A 34 -6.45 -1.48 11.53
N LYS A 35 -7.71 -1.59 11.97
CA LYS A 35 -8.72 -2.38 11.25
C LYS A 35 -8.87 -1.90 9.81
N TYR A 36 -9.11 -0.60 9.61
CA TYR A 36 -9.27 -0.05 8.26
C TYR A 36 -7.95 0.06 7.50
N ALA A 37 -6.83 0.27 8.20
CA ALA A 37 -5.51 0.28 7.58
C ALA A 37 -5.16 -1.10 6.99
N ILE A 38 -5.43 -2.18 7.73
CA ILE A 38 -5.22 -3.54 7.25
C ILE A 38 -6.13 -3.81 6.05
N GLU A 39 -7.40 -3.44 6.13
CA GLU A 39 -8.38 -3.66 5.06
C GLU A 39 -7.95 -2.99 3.74
N ILE A 40 -7.56 -1.70 3.79
CA ILE A 40 -7.17 -0.97 2.58
C ILE A 40 -5.84 -1.47 1.99
N ILE A 41 -4.87 -1.87 2.83
CA ILE A 41 -3.60 -2.45 2.36
C ILE A 41 -3.87 -3.79 1.67
N ARG A 42 -4.69 -4.65 2.29
CA ARG A 42 -5.07 -5.95 1.71
C ARG A 42 -5.79 -5.78 0.39
N HIS A 43 -6.76 -4.86 0.32
CA HIS A 43 -7.44 -4.55 -0.92
C HIS A 43 -6.48 -4.07 -2.02
N GLY A 44 -5.48 -3.24 -1.68
CA GLY A 44 -4.43 -2.81 -2.61
C GLY A 44 -3.62 -3.99 -3.16
N ILE A 45 -3.26 -4.94 -2.29
CA ILE A 45 -2.56 -6.18 -2.67
C ILE A 45 -3.43 -7.04 -3.59
N ASP A 46 -4.71 -7.23 -3.26
CA ASP A 46 -5.66 -7.97 -4.10
C ASP A 46 -5.87 -7.32 -5.48
N CYS A 47 -5.71 -6.00 -5.57
CA CYS A 47 -5.69 -5.23 -6.82
C CYS A 47 -4.35 -5.27 -7.58
N GLY A 48 -3.35 -5.95 -7.02
CA GLY A 48 -2.05 -6.22 -7.63
C GLY A 48 -0.91 -5.28 -7.20
N ILE A 49 -1.09 -4.42 -6.19
CA ILE A 49 0.03 -3.68 -5.61
C ILE A 49 0.96 -4.67 -4.88
N ASN A 50 2.26 -4.56 -5.11
CA ASN A 50 3.30 -5.39 -4.49
C ASN A 50 4.53 -4.56 -4.12
#